data_AF-A0A819G508-F1
#
_entry.id   AF-A0A819G508-F1
#
_cell.length_a   1.000
_cell.length_b   1.000
_cell.length_c   1.000
_cell.angle_alpha   90.00
_cell.angle_beta   90.00
_cell.angle_gamma   90.00
#
_symmetry.space_group_name_H-M   'P 1'
#
loop_
_entity.id
_entity.type
_entity.pdbx_description
1 polymer ?
#
loop_
_entity_poly.entity_id
_entity_poly.type
_entity_poly.pdbx_seq_one_letter_code
_entity_poly.pdbx_strand_id
1 'polypeptide(L)'
;MLFTTYEDEHFTLIIKFLILYLDFPDQIASLLSEGKTVLYLWGHEHRLSFYEKQTIEPVINSGKKLTFYGRCIGNSGFPTLATELPVKARETKLLFYDDRLFNVEGDHAWTDMALGFNGFVTMKFVRPKQSGDTSLYLTYKSLSLNENGHLTDENPTILVNEEWSVDSNGNVILNKIEPINQEITQSLHIALSGQQSPSNVSTCCTIS
;
A
#
# COMPACT_ATOMS: atom_id res chain seq x y z
N MET A 1 10.92 -10.88 20.66
CA MET A 1 10.80 -10.21 21.97
C MET A 1 9.54 -9.37 21.89
N LEU A 2 8.51 -9.74 22.64
CA LEU A 2 7.15 -9.22 22.54
C LEU A 2 6.97 -8.10 23.57
N PHE A 3 6.42 -6.95 23.17
CA PHE A 3 5.84 -5.98 24.10
C PHE A 3 4.61 -5.33 23.45
N THR A 4 3.51 -5.33 24.20
CA THR A 4 2.25 -4.63 23.89
C THR A 4 2.21 -3.34 24.71
N THR A 5 1.55 -2.30 24.19
CA THR A 5 0.71 -1.42 25.01
C THR A 5 -0.43 -0.83 24.16
N TYR A 6 -1.59 -0.76 24.81
CA TYR A 6 -2.88 -0.27 24.34
C TYR A 6 -3.12 1.11 24.97
N GLU A 7 -3.56 2.12 24.19
CA GLU A 7 -4.61 3.08 24.54
C GLU A 7 -4.81 4.16 23.45
N ASP A 8 -6.08 4.53 23.32
CA ASP A 8 -6.79 5.26 22.27
C ASP A 8 -6.34 6.71 22.03
N GLU A 9 -6.39 7.14 20.76
CA GLU A 9 -7.34 8.13 20.24
C GLU A 9 -6.95 8.50 18.80
N HIS A 10 -7.99 8.68 17.99
CA HIS A 10 -8.02 8.49 16.53
C HIS A 10 -7.26 9.57 15.74
N PHE A 11 -5.94 9.44 15.63
CA PHE A 11 -5.20 10.00 14.48
C PHE A 11 -3.86 9.35 14.23
N THR A 12 -3.50 8.36 15.04
CA THR A 12 -2.13 7.85 15.03
C THR A 12 -2.02 6.43 14.50
N LEU A 13 -3.05 5.63 14.25
CA LEU A 13 -2.77 4.21 13.93
C LEU A 13 -2.09 3.92 12.58
N ILE A 14 -2.11 4.85 11.61
CA ILE A 14 -1.29 4.75 10.38
C ILE A 14 0.12 5.37 10.59
N ILE A 15 0.32 6.12 11.68
CA ILE A 15 1.48 6.99 11.96
C ILE A 15 2.05 6.83 13.41
N LYS A 16 1.61 5.92 14.28
CA LYS A 16 2.06 5.81 15.70
C LYS A 16 3.32 4.97 15.84
N PHE A 17 3.72 4.28 14.76
CA PHE A 17 5.09 3.83 14.61
C PHE A 17 6.05 4.97 14.21
N LEU A 18 5.55 6.15 13.85
CA LEU A 18 6.27 7.22 13.14
C LEU A 18 6.94 8.26 14.05
N ILE A 19 7.37 7.95 15.28
CA ILE A 19 8.27 8.87 16.02
C ILE A 19 9.69 8.29 16.16
N LEU A 20 9.83 6.96 16.16
CA LEU A 20 11.14 6.29 16.09
C LEU A 20 11.45 5.73 14.68
N TYR A 21 10.44 5.64 13.79
CA TYR A 21 10.56 5.10 12.42
C TYR A 21 10.49 6.19 11.33
N LEU A 22 10.61 7.47 11.70
CA LEU A 22 10.69 8.60 10.76
C LEU A 22 12.02 8.67 10.00
N ASP A 23 12.99 7.83 10.36
CA ASP A 23 14.29 7.80 9.71
C ASP A 23 14.26 7.20 8.30
N PHE A 24 13.19 6.53 7.86
CA PHE A 24 13.24 5.82 6.58
C PHE A 24 13.52 6.73 5.36
N PRO A 25 12.77 7.84 5.16
CA PRO A 25 13.09 8.80 4.09
C PRO A 25 14.52 9.31 4.17
N ASP A 26 14.99 9.58 5.39
CA ASP A 26 16.32 10.07 5.68
C ASP A 26 17.41 9.03 5.36
N GLN A 27 17.21 7.78 5.76
CA GLN A 27 18.09 6.66 5.48
C GLN A 27 18.21 6.43 3.98
N ILE A 28 17.08 6.38 3.24
CA ILE A 28 17.13 6.24 1.78
C ILE A 28 17.82 7.43 1.12
N ALA A 29 17.49 8.66 1.50
CA ALA A 29 18.10 9.84 0.92
C ALA A 29 19.61 9.95 1.22
N SER A 30 20.07 9.35 2.31
CA SER A 30 21.51 9.25 2.63
C SER A 30 22.26 8.29 1.70
N LEU A 31 21.59 7.23 1.23
CA LEU A 31 22.17 6.18 0.38
C LEU A 31 22.15 6.53 -1.10
N LEU A 32 21.25 7.42 -1.50
CA LEU A 32 21.04 7.78 -2.90
C LEU A 32 21.66 9.13 -3.24
N SER A 33 22.09 9.28 -4.49
CA SER A 33 22.38 10.61 -5.03
C SER A 33 21.09 11.42 -5.13
N GLU A 34 21.22 12.74 -5.15
CA GLU A 34 20.07 13.64 -5.27
C GLU A 34 19.26 13.38 -6.55
N GLY A 35 17.94 13.59 -6.47
CA GLY A 35 17.04 13.54 -7.63
C GLY A 35 16.65 12.15 -8.09
N LYS A 36 17.02 11.09 -7.35
CA LYS A 36 16.64 9.71 -7.67
C LYS A 36 15.16 9.46 -7.42
N THR A 37 14.51 8.78 -8.38
CA THR A 37 13.19 8.18 -8.18
C THR A 37 13.33 6.70 -7.85
N VAL A 38 12.72 6.25 -6.75
CA VAL A 38 12.71 4.84 -6.33
C VAL A 38 11.31 4.24 -6.27
N LEU A 39 11.23 2.92 -6.40
CA LEU A 39 10.07 2.15 -5.95
C LEU A 39 10.30 1.75 -4.49
N TYR A 40 9.44 2.22 -3.59
CA TYR A 40 9.51 1.85 -2.18
C TYR A 40 8.44 0.83 -1.86
N LEU A 41 8.88 -0.36 -1.46
CA LEU A 41 8.05 -1.46 -1.01
C LEU A 41 8.22 -1.61 0.51
N TRP A 42 7.12 -1.59 1.26
CA TRP A 42 7.14 -1.85 2.71
C TRP A 42 5.96 -2.72 3.14
N GLY A 43 6.06 -3.34 4.31
CA GLY A 43 5.00 -4.19 4.83
C GLY A 43 5.40 -4.81 6.17
N HIS A 44 4.39 -5.15 6.98
CA HIS A 44 4.55 -6.02 8.16
C HIS A 44 3.19 -6.59 8.60
N GLU A 45 2.17 -5.72 8.71
CA GLU A 45 0.79 -6.04 9.14
C GLU A 45 -0.23 -5.08 8.50
N HIS A 46 0.08 -4.56 7.31
CA HIS A 46 -0.71 -3.52 6.67
C HIS A 46 -1.66 -4.10 5.62
N ARG A 47 -2.55 -3.25 5.09
CA ARG A 47 -3.34 -3.56 3.91
C ARG A 47 -2.54 -3.25 2.65
N LEU A 48 -2.71 -4.07 1.63
CA LEU A 48 -2.17 -3.80 0.32
C LEU A 48 -2.66 -2.42 -0.14
N SER A 49 -1.74 -1.50 -0.42
CA SER A 49 -2.09 -0.14 -0.83
C SER A 49 -1.04 0.46 -1.76
N PHE A 50 -1.53 1.28 -2.69
CA PHE A 50 -0.77 1.85 -3.79
C PHE A 50 -0.89 3.36 -3.74
N TYR A 51 0.22 4.06 -3.94
CA TYR A 51 0.27 5.51 -3.88
C TYR A 51 0.79 6.09 -5.19
N GLU A 52 0.37 7.31 -5.53
CA GLU A 52 0.94 8.07 -6.63
C GLU A 52 2.42 8.38 -6.39
N LYS A 53 3.11 8.83 -7.43
CA LYS A 53 4.46 9.36 -7.32
C LYS A 53 4.48 10.57 -6.36
N GLN A 54 5.34 10.51 -5.35
CA GLN A 54 5.51 11.59 -4.37
C GLN A 54 6.95 12.06 -4.33
N THR A 55 7.13 13.33 -3.99
CA THR A 55 8.45 13.90 -3.69
C THR A 55 8.37 14.53 -2.32
N ILE A 56 9.29 14.14 -1.44
CA ILE A 56 9.42 14.67 -0.09
C ILE A 56 10.82 15.21 0.14
N GLU A 57 10.94 16.07 1.13
CA GLU A 57 12.21 16.52 1.67
C GLU A 57 12.40 15.87 3.05
N PRO A 58 13.39 14.98 3.22
CA PRO A 58 13.69 14.36 4.50
C PRO A 58 14.11 15.40 5.55
N VAL A 59 13.92 15.05 6.82
CA VAL A 59 14.09 16.00 7.92
C VAL A 59 15.57 16.20 8.27
N ILE A 60 16.32 15.11 8.35
CA ILE A 60 17.75 15.13 8.71
C ILE A 60 18.60 15.52 7.50
N ASN A 61 18.28 14.98 6.33
CA ASN A 61 18.93 15.28 5.05
C ASN A 61 18.23 16.44 4.33
N SER A 62 17.89 17.50 5.07
CA SER A 62 17.25 18.70 4.51
C SER A 62 18.08 19.25 3.35
N GLY A 63 17.39 19.61 2.26
CA GLY A 63 18.00 19.97 0.97
C GLY A 63 18.06 18.84 -0.07
N LYS A 64 17.95 17.56 0.30
CA LYS A 64 17.82 16.46 -0.68
C LYS A 64 16.35 16.14 -0.93
N LYS A 65 15.93 16.09 -2.19
CA LYS A 65 14.60 15.61 -2.55
C LYS A 65 14.62 14.11 -2.80
N LEU A 66 13.74 13.37 -2.11
CA LEU A 66 13.48 11.96 -2.37
C LEU A 66 12.18 11.83 -3.15
N THR A 67 12.25 11.25 -4.33
CA THR A 67 11.06 10.93 -5.12
C THR A 67 10.81 9.43 -5.10
N PHE A 68 9.57 9.00 -4.86
CA PHE A 68 9.25 7.58 -4.79
C PHE A 68 7.84 7.25 -5.27
N TYR A 69 7.68 5.99 -5.68
CA TYR A 69 6.40 5.31 -5.79
C TYR A 69 6.23 4.41 -4.57
N GLY A 70 5.18 4.64 -3.79
CA GLY A 70 4.97 3.88 -2.57
C GLY A 70 4.04 2.68 -2.77
N ARG A 71 4.44 1.50 -2.26
CA ARG A 71 3.61 0.30 -2.20
C ARG A 71 3.68 -0.29 -0.81
N CYS A 72 2.55 -0.33 -0.12
CA CYS A 72 2.42 -1.15 1.06
C CYS A 72 2.00 -2.55 0.62
N ILE A 73 2.87 -3.54 0.83
CA ILE A 73 2.59 -4.95 0.60
C ILE A 73 2.12 -5.53 1.93
N GLY A 74 0.81 -5.71 2.03
CA GLY A 74 0.18 -6.25 3.21
C GLY A 74 0.11 -7.76 3.22
N ASN A 75 0.51 -8.41 4.32
CA ASN A 75 -0.16 -9.61 4.78
C ASN A 75 -1.07 -9.16 5.95
N SER A 76 -2.37 -9.06 5.74
CA SER A 76 -3.30 -8.68 6.82
C SER A 76 -3.51 -9.83 7.84
N GLY A 77 -2.42 -10.43 8.31
CA GLY A 77 -2.38 -11.57 9.22
C GLY A 77 -2.58 -11.18 10.68
N PHE A 78 -2.66 -9.89 10.99
CA PHE A 78 -3.07 -9.36 12.28
C PHE A 78 -4.52 -8.88 12.20
N PRO A 79 -5.34 -9.05 13.26
CA PRO A 79 -6.68 -8.49 13.28
C PRO A 79 -6.67 -6.99 13.02
N THR A 80 -7.28 -6.59 11.91
CA THR A 80 -7.44 -5.17 11.55
C THR A 80 -8.89 -4.80 11.75
N LEU A 81 -9.16 -3.83 12.61
CA LEU A 81 -10.47 -3.20 12.58
C LEU A 81 -10.71 -2.64 11.18
N ALA A 82 -11.94 -2.75 10.68
CA ALA A 82 -12.39 -2.06 9.49
C ALA A 82 -12.33 -0.55 9.74
N THR A 83 -11.14 0.04 9.65
CA THR A 83 -11.02 1.49 9.78
C THR A 83 -11.63 2.13 8.55
N GLU A 84 -12.42 3.18 8.78
CA GLU A 84 -12.90 4.05 7.72
C GLU A 84 -11.74 4.51 6.82
N LEU A 85 -12.07 4.83 5.57
CA LEU A 85 -11.12 5.48 4.64
C LEU A 85 -10.37 6.58 5.39
N PRO A 86 -9.03 6.67 5.24
CA PRO A 86 -8.29 7.75 5.87
C PRO A 86 -8.94 9.08 5.46
N VAL A 87 -9.34 9.90 6.44
CA VAL A 87 -9.96 11.23 6.23
C VAL A 87 -9.12 12.09 5.26
N LYS A 88 -7.85 11.75 5.11
CA LYS A 88 -6.84 12.40 4.28
C LYS A 88 -6.32 11.54 3.12
N ALA A 89 -7.10 10.58 2.60
CA ALA A 89 -6.70 9.73 1.47
C ALA A 89 -6.17 10.54 0.25
N ARG A 90 -6.68 11.75 0.06
CA ARG A 90 -6.19 12.70 -0.94
C ARG A 90 -4.81 13.28 -0.64
N GLU A 91 -4.55 13.65 0.61
CA GLU A 91 -3.25 14.19 1.02
C GLU A 91 -2.17 13.10 0.96
N THR A 92 -2.54 11.84 1.18
CA THR A 92 -1.63 10.70 1.08
C THR A 92 -1.38 10.25 -0.36
N LYS A 93 -2.12 10.79 -1.35
CA LYS A 93 -2.11 10.36 -2.75
C LYS A 93 -2.33 8.84 -2.92
N LEU A 94 -3.26 8.28 -2.15
CA LEU A 94 -3.68 6.89 -2.29
C LEU A 94 -4.35 6.68 -3.65
N LEU A 95 -3.94 5.65 -4.40
CA LEU A 95 -4.53 5.25 -5.69
C LEU A 95 -5.60 4.19 -5.50
N PHE A 96 -5.25 3.08 -4.86
CA PHE A 96 -6.15 1.99 -4.54
C PHE A 96 -5.58 1.15 -3.41
N TYR A 97 -6.45 0.40 -2.75
CA TYR A 97 -6.13 -0.43 -1.60
C TYR A 97 -7.07 -1.64 -1.51
N ASP A 98 -6.62 -2.67 -0.81
CA ASP A 98 -7.40 -3.86 -0.53
C ASP A 98 -8.15 -3.67 0.81
N ASP A 99 -9.48 -3.57 0.74
CA ASP A 99 -10.38 -3.44 1.89
C ASP A 99 -11.23 -4.69 2.13
N ARG A 100 -10.94 -5.77 1.41
CA ARG A 100 -11.63 -7.04 1.58
C ARG A 100 -11.35 -7.60 2.97
N LEU A 101 -12.36 -8.22 3.56
CA LEU A 101 -12.33 -8.76 4.92
C LEU A 101 -12.83 -10.21 4.93
N PHE A 102 -12.14 -11.08 5.67
CA PHE A 102 -12.63 -12.38 6.07
C PHE A 102 -13.46 -12.24 7.34
N ASN A 103 -14.66 -12.83 7.33
CA ASN A 103 -15.39 -13.14 8.55
C ASN A 103 -14.77 -14.40 9.15
N VAL A 104 -14.21 -14.30 10.35
CA VAL A 104 -13.67 -15.44 11.06
C VAL A 104 -14.76 -15.99 11.98
N GLU A 105 -15.31 -17.16 11.65
CA GLU A 105 -16.13 -17.91 12.61
C GLU A 105 -15.19 -18.60 13.61
N GLY A 106 -15.30 -18.26 14.91
CA GLY A 106 -14.43 -18.81 15.95
C GLY A 106 -15.11 -18.89 17.32
N ASP A 107 -14.63 -19.77 18.19
CA ASP A 107 -15.33 -20.18 19.43
C ASP A 107 -15.04 -19.31 20.67
N HIS A 108 -14.20 -18.27 20.56
CA HIS A 108 -13.76 -17.45 21.69
C HIS A 108 -13.51 -15.99 21.29
N ALA A 109 -13.95 -15.03 22.11
CA ALA A 109 -13.60 -13.59 22.31
C ALA A 109 -13.18 -12.68 21.12
N TRP A 110 -13.07 -13.23 19.91
CA TRP A 110 -12.52 -12.65 18.68
C TRP A 110 -13.53 -12.79 17.53
N THR A 111 -14.77 -13.23 17.83
CA THR A 111 -15.89 -13.45 16.90
C THR A 111 -16.28 -12.22 16.08
N ASP A 112 -15.90 -11.03 16.56
CA ASP A 112 -16.25 -9.75 15.93
C ASP A 112 -15.05 -9.12 15.19
N MET A 113 -13.91 -9.82 15.10
CA MET A 113 -12.74 -9.29 14.40
C MET A 113 -12.69 -9.75 12.93
N ALA A 114 -12.74 -8.76 12.05
CA ALA A 114 -12.47 -8.95 10.64
C ALA A 114 -10.96 -9.06 10.38
N LEU A 115 -10.54 -10.03 9.56
CA LEU A 115 -9.16 -10.13 9.09
C LEU A 115 -9.08 -9.62 7.66
N GLY A 116 -8.07 -8.81 7.32
CA GLY A 116 -7.84 -8.45 5.93
C GLY A 116 -7.31 -9.63 5.12
N PHE A 117 -7.24 -9.47 3.80
CA PHE A 117 -6.67 -10.52 2.96
C PHE A 117 -5.14 -10.57 3.06
N ASN A 118 -4.63 -11.78 3.23
CA ASN A 118 -3.19 -12.05 3.16
C ASN A 118 -2.78 -12.23 1.69
N GLY A 119 -1.62 -11.69 1.34
CA GLY A 119 -1.11 -11.76 0.00
C GLY A 119 0.41 -11.76 -0.08
N PHE A 120 0.91 -11.84 -1.30
CA PHE A 120 2.32 -11.78 -1.62
C PHE A 120 2.52 -11.11 -2.97
N VAL A 121 3.74 -10.66 -3.24
CA VAL A 121 4.14 -10.15 -4.55
C VAL A 121 5.14 -11.10 -5.18
N THR A 122 4.98 -11.40 -6.46
CA THR A 122 6.04 -12.03 -7.25
C THR A 122 6.75 -10.98 -8.08
N MET A 123 8.08 -10.97 -8.01
CA MET A 123 8.94 -10.03 -8.72
C MET A 123 9.72 -10.77 -9.81
N LYS A 124 9.63 -10.31 -11.05
CA LYS A 124 10.41 -10.87 -12.17
C LYS A 124 11.30 -9.79 -12.78
N PHE A 125 12.60 -9.94 -12.55
CA PHE A 125 13.61 -9.10 -13.17
C PHE A 125 13.93 -9.59 -14.57
N VAL A 126 13.97 -8.67 -15.53
CA VAL A 126 14.31 -8.95 -16.93
C VAL A 126 15.44 -8.03 -17.32
N ARG A 127 16.41 -8.55 -18.09
CA ARG A 127 17.48 -7.73 -18.63
C ARG A 127 16.89 -6.81 -19.72
N PRO A 128 16.90 -5.48 -19.54
CA PRO A 128 16.43 -4.58 -20.57
C PRO A 128 17.39 -4.63 -21.77
N LYS A 129 16.87 -4.47 -23.00
CA LYS A 129 17.71 -4.39 -24.21
C LYS A 129 18.16 -2.95 -24.44
N GLN A 130 17.35 -1.97 -24.02
CA GLN A 130 17.58 -0.54 -24.13
C GLN A 130 17.08 0.18 -22.86
N SER A 131 17.58 1.39 -22.63
CA SER A 131 17.07 2.26 -21.54
C SER A 131 15.57 2.50 -21.72
N GLY A 132 14.79 2.39 -20.64
CA GLY A 132 13.33 2.53 -20.68
C GLY A 132 12.56 1.25 -21.02
N ASP A 133 13.23 0.18 -21.46
CA ASP A 133 12.59 -1.14 -21.55
C ASP A 133 12.17 -1.61 -20.15
N THR A 134 11.05 -2.35 -20.08
CA THR A 134 10.59 -2.98 -18.84
C THR A 134 11.69 -3.91 -18.30
N SER A 135 12.12 -3.65 -17.08
CA SER A 135 13.16 -4.38 -16.37
C SER A 135 12.64 -5.12 -15.14
N LEU A 136 11.42 -4.80 -14.70
CA LEU A 136 10.77 -5.44 -13.55
C LEU A 136 9.26 -5.56 -13.78
N TYR A 137 8.75 -6.79 -13.57
CA TYR A 137 7.33 -7.08 -13.47
C TYR A 137 6.97 -7.40 -12.02
N LEU A 138 5.89 -6.81 -11.51
CA LEU A 138 5.31 -7.14 -10.22
C LEU A 138 3.89 -7.67 -10.39
N THR A 139 3.60 -8.78 -9.76
CA THR A 139 2.25 -9.33 -9.68
C THR A 139 1.88 -9.50 -8.22
N TYR A 140 0.89 -8.73 -7.78
CA TYR A 140 0.34 -8.74 -6.43
C TYR A 140 -0.78 -9.75 -6.37
N LYS A 141 -0.74 -10.62 -5.36
CA LYS A 141 -1.60 -11.80 -5.26
C LYS A 141 -2.16 -11.95 -3.87
N SER A 142 -3.40 -12.41 -3.78
CA SER A 142 -4.02 -12.85 -2.55
C SER A 142 -3.84 -14.36 -2.39
N LEU A 143 -3.57 -14.82 -1.17
CA LEU A 143 -3.71 -16.24 -0.82
C LEU A 143 -5.18 -16.65 -0.87
N SER A 144 -5.40 -17.93 -1.13
CA SER A 144 -6.71 -18.57 -1.16
C SER A 144 -6.84 -19.55 0.01
N LEU A 145 -8.06 -19.97 0.34
CA LEU A 145 -8.28 -21.11 1.23
C LEU A 145 -8.44 -22.38 0.39
N ASN A 146 -7.81 -23.48 0.81
CA ASN A 146 -8.05 -24.80 0.22
C ASN A 146 -9.35 -25.43 0.75
N GLU A 147 -9.68 -26.62 0.26
CA GLU A 147 -10.89 -27.38 0.67
C GLU A 147 -10.97 -27.65 2.19
N ASN A 148 -9.83 -27.60 2.89
CA ASN A 148 -9.73 -27.79 4.34
C ASN A 148 -9.72 -26.47 5.13
N GLY A 149 -9.92 -25.32 4.45
CA GLY A 149 -9.89 -24.01 5.09
C GLY A 149 -8.49 -23.50 5.47
N HIS A 150 -7.41 -24.08 4.92
CA HIS A 150 -6.05 -23.59 5.14
C HIS A 150 -5.62 -22.61 4.06
N LEU A 151 -4.84 -21.59 4.44
CA LEU A 151 -4.20 -20.67 3.50
C LEU A 151 -3.26 -21.42 2.55
N THR A 152 -3.38 -21.14 1.26
CA THR A 152 -2.59 -21.75 0.19
C THR A 152 -2.27 -20.75 -0.93
N ASP A 153 -1.16 -20.98 -1.62
CA ASP A 153 -0.71 -20.24 -2.80
C ASP A 153 -0.87 -21.04 -4.11
N GLU A 154 -1.51 -22.20 -4.08
CA GLU A 154 -1.66 -23.08 -5.25
C GLU A 154 -2.51 -22.48 -6.37
N ASN A 155 -3.46 -21.60 -6.02
CA ASN A 155 -4.30 -20.85 -6.97
C ASN A 155 -4.59 -19.44 -6.42
N PRO A 156 -3.59 -18.57 -6.40
CA PRO A 156 -3.70 -17.28 -5.75
C PRO A 156 -4.44 -16.30 -6.66
N THR A 157 -5.33 -15.49 -6.10
CA THR A 157 -6.07 -14.48 -6.86
C THR A 157 -5.13 -13.34 -7.23
N ILE A 158 -4.97 -13.05 -8.52
CA ILE A 158 -4.19 -11.91 -8.98
C ILE A 158 -4.99 -10.63 -8.72
N LEU A 159 -4.37 -9.69 -8.01
CA LEU A 159 -4.98 -8.42 -7.65
C LEU A 159 -4.56 -7.31 -8.60
N VAL A 160 -3.25 -7.16 -8.81
CA VAL A 160 -2.67 -6.04 -9.55
C VAL A 160 -1.42 -6.50 -10.29
N ASN A 161 -1.22 -6.02 -11.51
CA ASN A 161 0.03 -6.14 -12.24
C ASN A 161 0.69 -4.77 -12.42
N GLU A 162 2.02 -4.73 -12.31
CA GLU A 162 2.81 -3.55 -12.64
C GLU A 162 4.01 -3.90 -13.53
N GLU A 163 4.33 -2.96 -14.40
CA GLU A 163 5.53 -2.98 -15.23
C GLU A 163 6.37 -1.75 -14.94
N TRP A 164 7.66 -1.98 -14.73
CA TRP A 164 8.61 -0.96 -14.32
C TRP A 164 9.83 -0.98 -15.22
N SER A 165 10.35 0.21 -15.54
CA SER A 165 11.63 0.40 -16.21
C SER A 165 12.57 1.28 -15.39
N VAL A 166 13.81 1.39 -15.86
CA VAL A 166 14.81 2.28 -15.32
C VAL A 166 15.38 3.14 -16.45
N ASP A 167 15.46 4.44 -16.24
CA ASP A 167 16.05 5.38 -17.21
C ASP A 167 17.59 5.36 -17.20
N SER A 168 18.19 6.11 -18.12
CA SER A 168 19.65 6.24 -18.22
C SER A 168 20.29 6.86 -16.97
N ASN A 169 19.51 7.55 -16.14
CA ASN A 169 19.92 8.14 -14.89
C ASN A 169 19.64 7.23 -13.70
N GLY A 170 19.20 5.99 -13.88
CA GLY A 170 18.91 5.06 -12.79
C GLY A 170 17.61 5.37 -12.02
N ASN A 171 16.71 6.19 -12.57
CA ASN A 171 15.41 6.45 -11.97
C ASN A 171 14.42 5.37 -12.34
N VAL A 172 13.64 4.91 -11.37
CA VAL A 172 12.53 4.00 -11.60
C VAL A 172 11.36 4.73 -12.26
N ILE A 173 10.80 4.11 -13.30
CA ILE A 173 9.64 4.60 -14.05
C ILE A 173 8.54 3.54 -14.02
N LEU A 174 7.33 3.94 -13.64
CA LEU A 174 6.13 3.12 -13.77
C LEU A 174 5.67 3.15 -15.23
N ASN A 175 5.77 2.01 -15.92
CA ASN A 175 5.31 1.87 -17.31
C ASN A 175 3.82 1.56 -17.37
N LYS A 176 3.37 0.65 -16.51
CA LYS A 176 1.98 0.18 -16.47
C LYS A 176 1.59 -0.22 -15.05
N ILE A 177 0.36 0.10 -14.67
CA ILE A 177 -0.32 -0.39 -13.47
C ILE A 177 -1.71 -0.84 -13.88
N GLU A 178 -2.08 -2.06 -13.52
CA GLU A 178 -3.32 -2.69 -13.95
C GLU A 178 -3.96 -3.44 -12.78
N PRO A 179 -4.99 -2.84 -12.13
CA PRO A 179 -5.86 -3.56 -11.21
C PRO A 179 -6.61 -4.64 -11.99
N ILE A 180 -6.36 -5.90 -11.67
CA ILE A 180 -6.95 -7.07 -12.34
C ILE A 180 -8.24 -7.49 -11.63
N ASN A 181 -8.22 -7.51 -10.29
CA ASN A 181 -9.39 -7.84 -9.48
C ASN A 181 -10.23 -6.59 -9.23
N GLN A 182 -11.52 -6.66 -9.56
CA GLN A 182 -12.50 -5.58 -9.35
C GLN A 182 -12.82 -5.32 -7.88
N GLU A 183 -12.51 -6.27 -6.99
CA GLU A 183 -12.65 -6.13 -5.55
C GLU A 183 -11.55 -5.25 -4.91
N ILE A 184 -10.55 -4.81 -5.69
CA ILE A 184 -9.59 -3.79 -5.21
C ILE A 184 -10.26 -2.42 -5.26
N THR A 185 -10.36 -1.78 -4.10
CA THR A 185 -11.02 -0.48 -3.98
C THR A 185 -10.15 0.64 -4.52
N GLN A 186 -10.69 1.36 -5.51
CA GLN A 186 -10.08 2.56 -6.08
C GLN A 186 -10.42 3.78 -5.24
N SER A 187 -9.40 4.59 -4.95
CA SER A 187 -9.58 5.86 -4.25
C SER A 187 -10.04 6.93 -5.23
N LEU A 188 -11.30 7.35 -5.13
CA LEU A 188 -11.84 8.46 -5.92
C LEU A 188 -11.52 9.80 -5.24
N HIS A 189 -10.62 10.58 -5.84
CA HIS A 189 -10.35 11.95 -5.39
C HIS A 189 -11.39 12.90 -5.99
N ILE A 190 -12.59 12.99 -5.40
CA ILE A 190 -13.55 14.02 -5.81
C ILE A 190 -12.97 15.39 -5.44
N ALA A 191 -12.64 16.19 -6.45
CA ALA A 191 -12.33 17.59 -6.25
C ALA A 191 -13.61 18.31 -5.80
N LEU A 192 -13.76 18.53 -4.50
CA LEU A 192 -14.73 19.52 -4.01
C LEU A 192 -14.22 20.89 -4.45
N SER A 193 -14.65 21.32 -5.64
CA SER A 193 -14.47 22.68 -6.12
C SER A 193 -15.30 23.60 -5.23
N GLY A 194 -14.64 24.19 -4.23
CA GLY A 194 -15.12 25.34 -3.49
C GLY A 194 -16.51 25.19 -2.88
N GLN A 195 -16.59 24.66 -1.66
CA GLN A 195 -17.47 25.19 -0.63
C GLN A 195 -17.11 24.60 0.74
N GLN A 196 -17.33 25.40 1.78
CA GLN A 196 -17.08 25.07 3.18
C GLN A 196 -17.63 23.69 3.55
N SER A 197 -16.87 23.00 4.40
CA SER A 197 -17.21 21.70 5.00
C SER A 197 -18.70 21.56 5.32
N PRO A 198 -19.37 20.53 4.78
CA PRO A 198 -20.52 19.96 5.43
C PRO A 198 -20.18 18.55 5.94
N SER A 199 -20.54 18.33 7.19
CA SER A 199 -20.70 17.05 7.85
C SER A 199 -21.29 15.96 6.95
N ASN A 200 -20.69 14.77 7.02
CA ASN A 200 -21.28 13.44 6.75
C ASN A 200 -22.14 13.29 5.49
N VAL A 201 -21.53 12.92 4.37
CA VAL A 201 -22.20 12.10 3.34
C VAL A 201 -21.19 11.14 2.70
N SER A 202 -21.24 9.86 3.06
CA SER A 202 -20.65 8.78 2.27
C SER A 202 -21.62 8.41 1.14
N THR A 203 -21.21 8.55 -0.12
CA THR A 203 -21.89 7.88 -1.23
C THR A 203 -20.90 6.91 -1.86
N CYS A 204 -21.19 5.63 -1.64
CA CYS A 204 -20.56 4.50 -2.32
C CYS A 204 -21.21 4.37 -3.70
N CYS A 205 -20.43 4.51 -4.77
CA CYS A 205 -20.88 4.15 -6.12
C CYS A 205 -20.30 2.78 -6.45
N THR A 206 -21.16 1.76 -6.41
CA THR A 206 -20.92 0.46 -7.00
C THR A 206 -21.06 0.60 -8.52
N ILE A 207 -20.03 0.23 -9.28
CA ILE A 207 -20.15 0.08 -10.74
C ILE A 207 -20.52 -1.38 -10.99
N SER A 208 -21.73 -1.58 -11.52
CA SER A 208 -22.29 -2.83 -12.03
C SER A 208 -21.76 -3.17 -13.42
#